data_AF-A0A170X983-F1
#
_entry.id   AF-A0A170X983-F1
#
_cell.length_a   1.000
_cell.length_b   1.000
_cell.length_c   1.000
_cell.angle_alpha   90.00
_cell.angle_beta   90.00
_cell.angle_gamma   90.00
#
_symmetry.space_group_name_H-M   'P 1'
#
loop_
_entity.id
_entity.type
_entity.pdbx_description
1 polymer ?
#
loop_
_entity_poly.entity_id
_entity_poly.type
_entity_poly.pdbx_seq_one_letter_code
_entity_poly.pdbx_strand_id
1 'polypeptide(L)'
;QAAERYYEQLEEVFRYSLPRGKVAALFAESIQGVGGTVQFPKGFLKKAYELVRSNGGVCVADEVQTGFGRTGDHFWGFESHEVVPDIVTMAKGIGNGFPLAAVVTTTKIAQTLDLAFHFNTFGGNPVACTVGMKTLQVIEEEQLQKNCKIVGTHL
;
A
#
# COMPACT_ATOMS: atom_id res chain seq x y z
N GLN A 1 21.54 -9.00 -6.68
CA GLN A 1 21.60 -10.44 -6.34
C GLN A 1 20.38 -10.90 -5.56
N ALA A 2 20.04 -10.32 -4.40
CA ALA A 2 18.85 -10.73 -3.62
C ALA A 2 17.51 -10.48 -4.34
N ALA A 3 17.34 -9.31 -4.98
CA ALA A 3 16.12 -8.97 -5.72
C ALA A 3 15.79 -10.00 -6.82
N GLU A 4 16.81 -10.42 -7.59
CA GLU A 4 16.64 -11.45 -8.63
C GLU A 4 16.21 -12.79 -8.04
N ARG A 5 16.83 -13.22 -6.94
CA ARG A 5 16.48 -14.50 -6.31
C ARG A 5 15.04 -14.52 -5.78
N TYR A 6 14.57 -13.43 -5.19
CA TYR A 6 13.17 -13.32 -4.77
C TYR A 6 12.22 -13.25 -5.97
N TYR A 7 12.62 -12.56 -7.04
CA TYR A 7 11.84 -12.54 -8.28
C TYR A 7 11.75 -13.92 -8.93
N GLU A 8 12.84 -14.66 -9.02
CA GLU A 8 12.88 -16.04 -9.55
C GLU A 8 11.94 -16.95 -8.76
N GLN A 9 11.97 -16.87 -7.42
CA GLN A 9 11.04 -17.63 -6.57
C GLN A 9 9.58 -17.25 -6.83
N LEU A 10 9.27 -15.97 -7.01
CA LEU A 10 7.92 -15.54 -7.38
C LEU A 10 7.54 -16.08 -8.76
N GLU A 11 8.44 -16.02 -9.73
CA GLU A 11 8.20 -16.53 -11.09
C GLU A 11 7.94 -18.04 -11.09
N GLU A 12 8.64 -18.81 -10.27
CA GLU A 12 8.39 -20.24 -10.09
C GLU A 12 6.96 -20.51 -9.59
N VAL A 13 6.45 -19.71 -8.65
CA VAL A 13 5.06 -19.81 -8.19
C VAL A 13 4.08 -19.58 -9.34
N PHE A 14 4.30 -18.55 -10.16
CA PHE A 14 3.48 -18.31 -11.35
C PHE A 14 3.55 -19.44 -12.38
N ARG A 15 4.72 -20.07 -12.51
CA ARG A 15 4.96 -21.12 -13.50
C ARG A 15 4.38 -22.47 -13.10
N TYR A 16 4.46 -22.82 -11.81
CA TYR A 16 4.19 -24.18 -11.34
C TYR A 16 2.98 -24.30 -10.41
N SER A 17 2.57 -23.21 -9.76
CA SER A 17 1.55 -23.26 -8.70
C SER A 17 0.27 -22.51 -9.04
N LEU A 18 0.28 -21.62 -10.05
CA LEU A 18 -0.87 -20.79 -10.41
C LEU A 18 -1.40 -21.13 -11.81
N PRO A 19 -2.73 -21.15 -12.01
CA PRO A 19 -3.28 -21.27 -13.36
C PRO A 19 -2.91 -20.03 -14.18
N ARG A 20 -2.36 -20.25 -15.39
CA ARG A 20 -1.99 -19.15 -16.30
C ARG A 20 -3.14 -18.16 -16.50
N GLY A 21 -2.85 -16.87 -16.34
CA GLY A 21 -3.80 -15.79 -16.56
C GLY A 21 -4.97 -15.70 -15.56
N LYS A 22 -4.90 -16.40 -14.42
CA LYS A 22 -5.97 -16.39 -13.40
C LYS A 22 -5.58 -15.73 -12.08
N VAL A 23 -4.45 -15.02 -12.03
CA VAL A 23 -4.06 -14.29 -10.82
C VAL A 23 -4.94 -13.06 -10.69
N ALA A 24 -5.63 -12.94 -9.55
CA ALA A 24 -6.49 -11.78 -9.29
C ALA A 24 -5.67 -10.57 -8.82
N ALA A 25 -4.81 -10.75 -7.82
CA ALA A 25 -4.04 -9.67 -7.24
C ALA A 25 -2.77 -10.13 -6.52
N LEU A 26 -1.81 -9.22 -6.40
CA LEU A 26 -0.71 -9.28 -5.43
C LEU A 26 -0.94 -8.23 -4.35
N PHE A 27 -0.91 -8.64 -3.08
CA PHE A 27 -0.85 -7.73 -1.94
C PHE A 27 0.58 -7.64 -1.42
N ALA A 28 1.09 -6.43 -1.24
CA ALA A 28 2.41 -6.20 -0.67
C ALA A 28 2.39 -4.99 0.27
N GLU A 29 2.82 -5.18 1.51
CA GLU A 29 3.25 -4.07 2.36
C GLU A 29 4.53 -3.47 1.76
N SER A 30 4.62 -2.14 1.63
CA SER A 30 5.82 -1.51 1.06
C SER A 30 7.08 -1.76 1.91
N ILE A 31 6.89 -1.90 3.21
CA ILE A 31 7.84 -2.45 4.18
C ILE A 31 7.03 -3.36 5.09
N GLN A 32 7.41 -4.63 5.23
CA GLN A 32 6.65 -5.56 6.07
C GLN A 32 6.77 -5.16 7.53
N GLY A 33 5.71 -4.63 8.15
CA GLY A 33 5.81 -4.07 9.49
C GLY A 33 5.88 -5.14 10.57
N VAL A 34 4.79 -5.89 10.80
CA VAL A 34 4.72 -6.92 11.85
C VAL A 34 5.63 -8.12 11.52
N GLY A 35 5.96 -8.31 10.25
CA GLY A 35 6.94 -9.30 9.79
C GLY A 35 8.40 -9.01 10.17
N GLY A 36 8.66 -7.95 10.94
CA GLY A 36 10.00 -7.61 11.43
C GLY A 36 10.61 -6.35 10.81
N THR A 37 9.79 -5.41 10.32
CA THR A 37 10.24 -4.19 9.61
C THR A 37 11.18 -4.52 8.44
N VAL A 38 10.75 -5.45 7.58
CA VAL A 38 11.57 -5.98 6.49
C VAL A 38 11.37 -5.16 5.22
N GLN A 39 12.45 -4.54 4.74
CA GLN A 39 12.46 -3.83 3.46
C GLN A 39 12.75 -4.80 2.32
N PHE A 40 12.04 -4.65 1.20
CA PHE A 40 12.37 -5.43 0.00
C PHE A 40 13.70 -4.96 -0.62
N PRO A 41 14.46 -5.88 -1.22
CA PRO A 41 15.58 -5.52 -2.06
C PRO A 41 15.14 -4.57 -3.18
N LYS A 42 15.94 -3.53 -3.44
CA LYS A 42 15.66 -2.54 -4.49
C LYS A 42 15.34 -3.22 -5.83
N GLY A 43 14.24 -2.80 -6.45
CA GLY A 43 13.77 -3.29 -7.75
C GLY A 43 12.93 -4.57 -7.72
N PHE A 44 12.87 -5.30 -6.59
CA PHE A 44 12.04 -6.51 -6.49
C PHE A 44 10.56 -6.20 -6.71
N LEU A 45 10.00 -5.23 -5.96
CA LEU A 45 8.57 -4.94 -6.00
C LEU A 45 8.11 -4.47 -7.39
N LYS A 46 8.96 -3.70 -8.08
CA LYS A 46 8.74 -3.28 -9.46
C LYS A 46 8.59 -4.46 -10.42
N LYS A 47 9.52 -5.41 -10.39
CA LYS A 47 9.45 -6.63 -11.20
C LYS A 47 8.25 -7.51 -10.84
N ALA A 48 7.94 -7.61 -9.54
CA ALA A 48 6.78 -8.37 -9.08
C ALA A 48 5.47 -7.79 -9.63
N TYR A 49 5.33 -6.46 -9.65
CA TYR A 49 4.16 -5.78 -10.22
C TYR A 49 4.04 -6.01 -11.73
N GLU A 50 5.16 -5.91 -12.45
CA GLU A 50 5.21 -6.21 -13.90
C GLU A 50 4.76 -7.65 -14.18
N LEU A 51 5.26 -8.63 -13.42
CA LEU A 51 4.88 -10.04 -13.56
C LEU A 51 3.38 -10.26 -13.29
N VAL A 52 2.85 -9.70 -12.20
CA VAL A 52 1.43 -9.82 -11.84
C VAL A 52 0.53 -9.25 -12.93
N ARG A 53 0.84 -8.04 -13.43
CA ARG A 53 0.08 -7.38 -14.49
C ARG A 53 0.14 -8.13 -15.81
N SER A 54 1.31 -8.68 -16.17
CA SER A 54 1.45 -9.51 -17.37
C SER A 54 0.59 -10.79 -17.33
N ASN A 55 0.16 -11.21 -16.14
CA ASN A 55 -0.72 -12.35 -15.90
C ASN A 55 -2.17 -11.95 -15.59
N GLY A 56 -2.55 -10.69 -15.85
CA GLY A 56 -3.92 -10.19 -15.72
C GLY A 56 -4.34 -9.78 -14.31
N GLY A 57 -3.44 -9.84 -13.33
CA GLY A 57 -3.71 -9.43 -11.95
C GLY A 57 -3.49 -7.94 -11.71
N VAL A 58 -4.00 -7.46 -10.57
CA VAL A 58 -3.77 -6.09 -10.08
C VAL A 58 -2.78 -6.05 -8.93
N CYS A 59 -2.12 -4.92 -8.72
CA CYS A 59 -1.14 -4.73 -7.67
C CYS A 59 -1.72 -3.88 -6.54
N VAL A 60 -1.71 -4.42 -5.32
CA VAL A 60 -2.23 -3.77 -4.12
C VAL A 60 -1.06 -3.41 -3.20
N ALA A 61 -0.94 -2.12 -2.87
CA ALA A 61 -0.03 -1.66 -1.83
C ALA A 61 -0.79 -1.60 -0.49
N ASP A 62 -0.28 -2.34 0.50
CA ASP A 62 -0.72 -2.19 1.88
C ASP A 62 0.10 -1.08 2.56
N GLU A 63 -0.54 0.08 2.72
CA GLU A 63 0.05 1.28 3.31
C GLU A 63 -0.50 1.53 4.71
N VAL A 64 -1.09 0.51 5.34
CA VAL A 64 -1.66 0.65 6.69
C VAL A 64 -0.59 1.09 7.69
N GLN A 65 0.67 0.66 7.53
CA GLN A 65 1.78 1.05 8.42
C GLN A 65 2.68 2.12 7.83
N THR A 66 3.01 2.01 6.54
CA THR A 66 4.02 2.83 5.87
C THR A 66 3.49 4.13 5.28
N GLY A 67 2.16 4.29 5.17
CA GLY A 67 1.55 5.51 4.67
C GLY A 67 1.66 6.70 5.62
N PHE A 68 1.13 7.84 5.18
CA PHE A 68 1.06 9.09 5.95
C PHE A 68 2.43 9.62 6.40
N GLY A 69 3.45 9.49 5.55
CA GLY A 69 4.78 10.07 5.78
C GLY A 69 5.65 9.30 6.77
N ARG A 70 5.27 8.07 7.15
CA ARG A 70 5.98 7.25 8.16
C ARG A 70 7.48 7.13 7.90
N THR A 71 7.87 6.94 6.64
CA THR A 71 9.27 6.72 6.23
C THR A 71 10.02 8.04 5.96
N GLY A 72 9.33 9.18 5.99
CA GLY A 72 9.91 10.51 5.88
C GLY A 72 10.23 10.96 4.46
N ASP A 73 10.87 10.14 3.63
CA ASP A 73 11.22 10.54 2.26
C ASP A 73 10.00 10.65 1.33
N HIS A 74 8.97 9.83 1.58
CA HIS A 74 7.76 9.77 0.78
C HIS A 74 6.52 9.78 1.68
N PHE A 75 5.39 10.19 1.12
CA PHE A 75 4.13 10.16 1.86
C PHE A 75 3.58 8.72 1.92
N TRP A 76 3.78 7.95 0.85
CA TRP A 76 3.44 6.53 0.76
C TRP A 76 4.70 5.68 0.62
N GLY A 77 4.72 4.51 1.26
CA GLY A 77 5.85 3.60 1.22
C GLY A 77 6.18 3.09 -0.19
N PHE A 78 5.18 2.86 -1.03
CA PHE A 78 5.35 2.29 -2.38
C PHE A 78 6.16 3.21 -3.30
N GLU A 79 6.17 4.53 -3.02
CA GLU A 79 6.93 5.51 -3.79
C GLU A 79 8.44 5.23 -3.70
N SER A 80 8.92 4.72 -2.56
CA SER A 80 10.33 4.34 -2.38
C SER A 80 10.76 3.17 -3.27
N HIS A 81 9.80 2.40 -3.79
CA HIS A 81 10.03 1.32 -4.74
C HIS A 81 9.86 1.74 -6.20
N GLU A 82 9.59 3.03 -6.45
CA GLU A 82 9.36 3.58 -7.79
C GLU A 82 8.21 2.86 -8.53
N VAL A 83 7.15 2.49 -7.80
CA VAL A 83 5.95 1.84 -8.35
C VAL A 83 4.69 2.65 -8.07
N VAL A 84 3.67 2.43 -8.89
CA VAL A 84 2.30 2.93 -8.66
C VAL A 84 1.37 1.71 -8.61
N PRO A 85 0.71 1.43 -7.47
CA PRO A 85 -0.22 0.33 -7.35
C PRO A 85 -1.57 0.65 -8.01
N ASP A 86 -2.36 -0.39 -8.26
CA ASP A 86 -3.73 -0.29 -8.76
C ASP A 86 -4.74 -0.02 -7.63
N ILE A 87 -4.41 -0.47 -6.42
CA ILE A 87 -5.19 -0.32 -5.19
C ILE A 87 -4.24 0.00 -4.03
N VAL A 88 -4.65 0.89 -3.13
CA VAL A 88 -3.97 1.18 -1.86
C VAL A 88 -4.92 0.91 -0.71
N THR A 89 -4.50 0.10 0.27
CA THR A 89 -5.20 -0.04 1.56
C THR A 89 -4.54 0.83 2.61
N MET A 90 -5.34 1.52 3.42
CA MET A 90 -4.84 2.41 4.46
C MET A 90 -5.74 2.42 5.70
N ALA A 91 -5.14 2.55 6.87
CA ALA A 91 -5.82 2.72 8.17
C ALA A 91 -4.81 3.39 9.13
N LYS A 92 -4.79 3.01 10.41
CA LYS A 92 -3.85 3.47 11.45
C LYS A 92 -3.60 4.99 11.40
N GLY A 93 -2.54 5.42 10.71
CA GLY A 93 -2.15 6.82 10.57
C GLY A 93 -3.27 7.74 10.08
N ILE A 94 -4.21 7.25 9.27
CA ILE A 94 -5.32 8.07 8.75
C ILE A 94 -6.26 8.58 9.85
N GLY A 95 -6.50 7.77 10.88
CA GLY A 95 -7.41 8.11 11.99
C GLY A 95 -6.68 8.47 13.28
N ASN A 96 -5.35 8.33 13.30
CA ASN A 96 -4.47 8.55 14.43
C ASN A 96 -5.05 8.08 15.79
N GLY A 97 -5.57 6.84 15.81
CA GLY A 97 -6.19 6.22 16.99
C GLY A 97 -7.72 6.12 16.93
N PHE A 98 -8.39 6.95 16.12
CA PHE A 98 -9.82 6.80 15.82
C PHE A 98 -10.05 5.73 14.73
N PRO A 99 -11.10 4.90 14.81
CA PRO A 99 -11.40 3.90 13.78
C PRO A 99 -11.69 4.55 12.42
N LEU A 100 -10.73 4.47 11.51
CA LEU A 100 -10.86 4.89 10.13
C LEU A 100 -9.94 4.05 9.24
N ALA A 101 -10.48 3.59 8.13
CA ALA A 101 -9.75 2.90 7.07
C ALA A 101 -10.32 3.34 5.71
N ALA A 102 -9.51 3.23 4.67
CA ALA A 102 -9.91 3.50 3.31
C ALA A 102 -9.24 2.53 2.34
N VAL A 103 -9.88 2.34 1.20
CA VAL A 103 -9.31 1.68 0.03
C VAL A 103 -9.40 2.67 -1.11
N VAL A 104 -8.26 2.99 -1.72
CA VAL A 104 -8.17 3.88 -2.88
C VAL A 104 -7.83 3.03 -4.09
N THR A 105 -8.56 3.18 -5.19
CA THR A 105 -8.35 2.39 -6.41
C THR A 105 -8.41 3.28 -7.65
N THR A 106 -7.98 2.76 -8.79
CA THR A 106 -8.27 3.42 -10.08
C THR A 106 -9.77 3.48 -10.36
N THR A 107 -10.23 4.48 -11.11
CA THR A 107 -11.65 4.61 -11.49
C THR A 107 -12.18 3.36 -12.19
N LYS A 108 -11.36 2.72 -13.04
CA LYS A 108 -11.72 1.47 -13.72
C LYS A 108 -12.05 0.35 -12.74
N ILE A 109 -11.29 0.24 -11.64
CA ILE A 109 -11.56 -0.76 -10.58
C ILE A 109 -12.78 -0.34 -9.77
N ALA A 110 -12.88 0.94 -9.38
CA ALA A 110 -14.02 1.46 -8.61
C ALA A 110 -15.37 1.19 -9.30
N GLN A 111 -15.45 1.33 -10.63
CA GLN A 111 -16.66 1.04 -11.42
C GLN A 111 -17.16 -0.40 -11.29
N THR A 112 -16.29 -1.36 -10.92
CA THR A 112 -16.73 -2.74 -10.71
C THR A 112 -17.51 -2.91 -9.40
N LEU A 113 -17.36 -1.98 -8.45
CA LEU A 113 -18.13 -1.97 -7.21
C LEU A 113 -19.59 -1.57 -7.47
N ASP A 114 -19.89 -0.85 -8.56
CA ASP A 114 -21.29 -0.56 -8.94
C ASP A 114 -22.05 -1.83 -9.37
N LEU A 115 -21.32 -2.90 -9.71
CA LEU A 115 -21.90 -4.19 -10.11
C LEU A 115 -22.24 -5.08 -8.92
N ALA A 116 -21.83 -4.73 -7.70
CA ALA A 116 -22.03 -5.52 -6.50
C ALA A 116 -22.54 -4.66 -5.34
N PHE A 117 -23.42 -5.20 -4.50
CA PHE A 117 -23.83 -4.49 -3.30
C PHE A 117 -22.69 -4.49 -2.27
N HIS A 118 -21.92 -3.39 -2.22
CA HIS A 118 -20.86 -3.18 -1.25
C HIS A 118 -21.26 -2.07 -0.26
N PHE A 119 -21.57 -2.45 0.98
CA PHE A 119 -22.07 -1.54 2.01
C PHE A 119 -21.41 -1.78 3.35
N ASN A 120 -21.15 -0.70 4.10
CA ASN A 120 -20.69 -0.74 5.47
C ASN A 120 -21.50 0.26 6.30
N THR A 121 -22.10 -0.19 7.41
CA THR A 121 -22.92 0.63 8.31
C THR A 121 -22.22 1.91 8.77
N PHE A 122 -20.90 1.87 8.97
CA PHE A 122 -20.10 3.01 9.40
C PHE A 122 -19.22 3.59 8.29
N GLY A 123 -19.37 3.10 7.06
CA GLY A 123 -18.65 3.60 5.90
C GLY A 123 -18.98 5.07 5.63
N GLY A 124 -17.95 5.91 5.48
CA GLY A 124 -18.14 7.34 5.23
C GLY A 124 -18.76 8.12 6.41
N ASN A 125 -18.68 7.60 7.64
CA ASN A 125 -19.22 8.30 8.80
C ASN A 125 -18.59 9.71 8.94
N PRO A 126 -19.39 10.78 9.13
CA PRO A 126 -18.88 12.15 9.18
C PRO A 126 -17.88 12.43 10.30
N VAL A 127 -18.01 11.76 11.46
CA VAL A 127 -17.08 11.93 12.58
C VAL A 127 -15.71 11.35 12.22
N ALA A 128 -15.68 10.13 11.69
CA ALA A 128 -14.45 9.50 11.21
C ALA A 128 -13.78 10.35 10.11
N CYS A 129 -14.57 10.84 9.16
CA CYS A 129 -14.06 11.72 8.08
C CYS A 129 -13.48 13.02 8.62
N THR A 130 -14.14 13.65 9.61
CA THR A 130 -13.65 14.89 10.24
C THR A 130 -12.33 14.65 10.98
N VAL A 131 -12.22 13.53 11.70
CA VAL A 131 -10.96 13.14 12.35
C VAL A 131 -9.87 12.96 11.32
N GLY A 132 -10.11 12.17 10.26
CA GLY A 132 -9.12 11.94 9.21
C GLY A 132 -8.66 13.22 8.51
N MET A 133 -9.60 14.12 8.19
CA MET A 133 -9.28 15.44 7.65
C MET A 133 -8.39 16.24 8.59
N LYS A 134 -8.69 16.26 9.90
CA LYS A 134 -7.85 16.98 10.86
C LYS A 134 -6.49 16.33 11.04
N THR A 135 -6.40 15.01 11.00
CA THR A 135 -5.12 14.28 11.03
C THR A 135 -4.24 14.66 9.84
N LEU A 136 -4.78 14.70 8.62
CA LEU A 136 -4.03 15.13 7.44
C LEU A 136 -3.55 16.58 7.55
N GLN A 137 -4.41 17.49 8.03
CA GLN A 137 -4.03 18.89 8.29
C GLN A 137 -2.87 18.99 9.27
N VAL A 138 -2.91 18.24 10.38
CA VAL A 138 -1.82 18.24 11.38
C VAL A 138 -0.52 17.71 10.79
N ILE A 139 -0.57 16.63 9.99
CA ILE A 139 0.63 16.10 9.31
C ILE A 139 1.28 17.16 8.42
N GLU A 140 0.49 17.96 7.71
CA GLU A 140 0.95 19.05 6.85
C GLU A 140 1.44 20.26 7.66
N GLU A 141 0.61 20.80 8.55
CA GLU A 141 0.86 22.00 9.35
C GLU A 141 2.11 21.85 10.22
N GLU A 142 2.27 20.70 10.88
CA GLU A 142 3.40 20.41 11.77
C GLU A 142 4.59 19.77 11.06
N GLN A 143 4.52 19.60 9.73
CA GLN A 143 5.59 19.03 8.90
C GLN A 143 6.05 17.65 9.42
N LEU A 144 5.10 16.79 9.81
CA LEU A 144 5.41 15.54 10.51
C LEU A 144 6.20 14.55 9.65
N GLN A 145 5.97 14.53 8.34
CA GLN A 145 6.79 13.73 7.42
C GLN A 145 8.27 14.17 7.47
N LYS A 146 8.54 15.49 7.46
CA LYS A 146 9.91 16.01 7.59
C LYS A 146 10.50 15.65 8.95
N ASN A 147 9.71 15.69 10.02
CA ASN A 147 10.14 15.23 11.33
C ASN A 147 10.51 13.74 11.34
N CYS A 148 9.70 12.87 10.72
CA CYS A 148 10.01 11.46 10.55
C CYS A 148 11.35 11.25 9.82
N LYS A 149 11.63 12.03 8.77
CA LYS A 149 12.93 11.99 8.08
C LYS A 149 14.08 12.39 9.00
N ILE A 150 13.96 13.52 9.72
CA ILE A 150 15.03 14.03 10.58
C ILE A 150 15.31 13.06 11.74
N VAL A 151 14.29 12.72 12.51
CA VAL A 151 14.45 11.86 13.71
C VAL A 151 14.77 10.43 13.30
N GLY A 152 14.16 9.92 12.23
CA GLY A 152 14.40 8.56 11.74
C GLY A 152 15.84 8.33 11.30
N THR A 153 16.57 9.36 10.85
CA THR A 153 18.00 9.25 10.52
C THR A 153 18.94 9.30 11.73
N HIS A 154 18.41 9.59 12.92
CA HIS A 154 19.17 9.59 14.17
C HIS A 154 19.06 8.29 14.96
N LEU A 155 17.95 7.56 14.79
CA LEU A 155 17.66 6.27 15.46
C LEU A 155 18.32 5.10 14.73
#